data_AF-A0A9E1YA50-F1
#
_entry.id   AF-A0A9E1YA50-F1
#
_cell.length_a   1.000
_cell.length_b   1.000
_cell.length_c   1.000
_cell.angle_alpha   90.00
_cell.angle_beta   90.00
_cell.angle_gamma   90.00
#
_symmetry.space_group_name_H-M   'P 1'
#
loop_
_entity.id
_entity.type
_entity.pdbx_description
1 polymer ?
#
loop_
_entity_poly.entity_id
_entity_poly.type
_entity_poly.pdbx_seq_one_letter_code
_entity_poly.pdbx_strand_id
1 'polypeptide(L)'
;MTQYIPVTMCHDCGLLQQISHMPEDGAVQCCRCDATLRKRQRVEPAKSIEHTLALVITALVLLIISNVYPIIQVETEGHEIAATLFGCVKYLFSNEMEFLAGLIFLTTIGAPLIQLTGLLYILLPVNFNRMPPYYAPQIYHLVRIITSWSMLEVLMLGILVSVVKLSAMATVVPSIALWTLALLMIFIAAILSDLDTEMLWEKISPRIRAVELEKLKRGTQLTNCHNCHFLCTVSPAHESCCPRCNVTIHFRKPDSLNRCTALLIAASVLYIPANLLPVMVVTSFGKTEGDTIINGVMYLATSGDLPLAIILFIASIFVPTIKLIILSLLLITVHFKSEWRPRERTYLYRLTEFIGRWSMVDIFVDTLMAALIQIQGLMVIEVGVGAVAFGAVVVLTMLAAMAFDPRLIWDNMEKINE
;
A
#
# COMPACT_ATOMS: atom_id res chain seq x y z
N MET A 1 -25.75 -26.59 -20.31
CA MET A 1 -24.96 -25.77 -19.37
C MET A 1 -24.26 -24.70 -20.17
N THR A 2 -24.88 -23.52 -20.30
CA THR A 2 -24.29 -22.36 -20.97
C THR A 2 -23.10 -21.90 -20.15
N GLN A 3 -21.88 -22.23 -20.61
CA GLN A 3 -20.65 -21.69 -20.06
C GLN A 3 -20.73 -20.18 -20.19
N TYR A 4 -20.96 -19.50 -19.07
CA TYR A 4 -20.88 -18.06 -18.95
C TYR A 4 -19.46 -17.67 -19.35
N ILE A 5 -19.27 -17.01 -20.49
CA ILE A 5 -17.95 -16.55 -20.91
C ILE A 5 -17.76 -15.17 -20.29
N PRO A 6 -16.99 -15.01 -19.21
CA PRO A 6 -16.93 -13.74 -18.51
C PRO A 6 -16.15 -12.74 -19.37
N VAL A 7 -16.83 -11.66 -19.77
CA VAL A 7 -16.17 -10.48 -20.32
C VAL A 7 -15.65 -9.64 -19.16
N THR A 8 -14.40 -9.21 -19.25
CA THR A 8 -13.76 -8.34 -18.25
C THR A 8 -13.03 -7.19 -18.94
N MET A 9 -13.00 -6.03 -18.28
CA MET A 9 -12.17 -4.90 -18.70
C MET A 9 -10.80 -4.97 -18.02
N CYS A 10 -9.71 -4.75 -18.77
CA CYS A 10 -8.41 -4.58 -18.16
C CYS A 10 -8.35 -3.32 -17.29
N HIS A 11 -7.87 -3.45 -16.04
CA HIS A 11 -7.75 -2.32 -15.11
C HIS A 11 -6.70 -1.29 -15.56
N ASP A 12 -5.64 -1.74 -16.25
CA ASP A 12 -4.54 -0.88 -16.69
C ASP A 12 -4.82 -0.20 -18.03
N CYS A 13 -5.16 -0.97 -19.06
CA CYS A 13 -5.30 -0.44 -20.42
C CYS A 13 -6.75 -0.23 -20.88
N GLY A 14 -7.74 -0.64 -20.09
CA GLY A 14 -9.15 -0.47 -20.41
C GLY A 14 -9.70 -1.40 -21.50
N LEU A 15 -8.89 -2.29 -22.07
CA LEU A 15 -9.36 -3.21 -23.11
C LEU A 15 -10.41 -4.19 -22.57
N LEU A 16 -11.57 -4.25 -23.23
CA LEU A 16 -12.61 -5.27 -22.98
C LEU A 16 -12.22 -6.57 -23.65
N GLN A 17 -12.20 -7.65 -22.88
CA GLN A 17 -11.76 -8.97 -23.34
C GLN A 17 -12.69 -10.06 -22.84
N GLN A 18 -12.93 -11.04 -23.70
CA GLN A 18 -13.66 -12.25 -23.38
C GLN A 18 -12.68 -13.34 -22.95
N ILE A 19 -12.85 -13.90 -21.77
CA ILE A 19 -11.99 -14.99 -21.27
C ILE A 19 -12.55 -16.32 -21.75
N SER A 20 -11.98 -16.86 -22.84
CA SER A 20 -12.47 -18.10 -23.47
C SER A 20 -12.04 -19.38 -22.72
N HIS A 21 -10.85 -19.39 -22.11
CA HIS A 21 -10.31 -20.57 -21.44
C HIS A 21 -9.48 -20.15 -20.22
N MET A 22 -9.67 -20.83 -19.08
CA MET A 22 -8.83 -20.67 -17.90
C MET A 22 -7.78 -21.78 -17.92
N PRO A 23 -6.47 -21.46 -18.03
CA PRO A 23 -5.43 -22.48 -18.02
C PRO A 23 -5.47 -23.30 -16.72
N GLU A 24 -5.16 -24.60 -16.82
CA GLU A 24 -5.18 -25.51 -15.67
C GLU A 24 -4.22 -25.04 -14.57
N ASP A 25 -3.06 -24.50 -14.92
CA ASP A 25 -2.20 -23.77 -14.00
C ASP A 25 -1.85 -22.40 -14.59
N GLY A 26 -2.27 -21.33 -13.93
CA GLY A 26 -1.80 -20.00 -14.31
C GLY A 26 -2.76 -18.84 -14.08
N ALA A 27 -2.43 -17.74 -14.74
CA ALA A 27 -3.15 -16.48 -14.71
C ALA A 27 -3.48 -16.06 -16.15
N VAL A 28 -4.65 -15.47 -16.35
CA VAL A 28 -5.04 -14.88 -17.64
C VAL A 28 -4.44 -13.48 -17.71
N GLN A 29 -3.65 -13.22 -18.74
CA GLN A 29 -3.03 -11.91 -18.98
C GLN A 29 -3.79 -11.14 -20.07
N CYS A 30 -3.76 -9.81 -19.96
CA CYS A 30 -4.30 -8.91 -20.96
C CYS A 30 -3.44 -8.96 -22.23
N CYS A 31 -4.02 -9.23 -23.39
CA CYS A 31 -3.26 -9.30 -24.66
C CYS A 31 -2.63 -7.97 -25.12
N ARG A 32 -3.02 -6.84 -24.51
CA ARG A 32 -2.53 -5.51 -24.88
C ARG A 32 -1.37 -5.04 -24.02
N CYS A 33 -1.49 -5.21 -22.70
CA CYS A 33 -0.56 -4.65 -21.71
C CYS A 33 0.01 -5.68 -20.73
N ASP A 34 -0.31 -6.96 -20.89
CA ASP A 34 0.16 -8.07 -20.05
C ASP A 34 -0.27 -7.97 -18.57
N ALA A 35 -1.26 -7.12 -18.26
CA ALA A 35 -1.86 -7.06 -16.92
C ALA A 35 -2.49 -8.40 -16.56
N THR A 36 -2.34 -8.86 -15.32
CA THR A 36 -3.08 -10.03 -14.86
C THR A 36 -4.56 -9.68 -14.71
N LEU A 37 -5.42 -10.34 -15.49
CA LEU A 37 -6.88 -10.16 -15.47
C LEU A 37 -7.54 -11.03 -14.41
N ARG A 38 -7.13 -12.31 -14.33
CA ARG A 38 -7.67 -13.28 -13.37
C ARG A 38 -6.62 -14.32 -13.01
N LYS A 39 -6.51 -14.66 -11.73
CA LYS A 39 -5.67 -15.77 -11.24
C LYS A 39 -6.56 -16.96 -10.84
N ARG A 40 -6.09 -18.19 -11.04
CA ARG A 40 -6.75 -19.39 -10.51
C ARG A 40 -6.67 -19.42 -8.99
N GLN A 41 -7.77 -19.79 -8.34
CA GLN A 41 -7.82 -19.97 -6.89
C GLN A 41 -7.34 -21.38 -6.51
N ARG A 42 -6.50 -21.47 -5.47
CA ARG A 42 -5.90 -22.72 -5.00
C ARG A 42 -6.78 -23.50 -4.01
N VAL A 43 -7.70 -22.82 -3.33
CA VAL A 43 -8.58 -23.39 -2.30
C VAL A 43 -9.96 -23.71 -2.88
N GLU A 44 -10.56 -24.82 -2.44
CA GLU A 44 -11.93 -25.16 -2.84
C GLU A 44 -12.93 -24.03 -2.48
N PRO A 45 -13.84 -23.67 -3.40
CA PRO A 45 -14.78 -22.56 -3.24
C PRO A 45 -15.57 -22.59 -1.91
N ALA A 46 -16.03 -23.78 -1.50
CA ALA A 46 -16.91 -23.92 -0.35
C ALA A 46 -16.24 -23.65 1.01
N LYS A 47 -14.93 -23.92 1.14
CA LYS A 47 -14.17 -23.77 2.40
C LYS A 47 -13.40 -22.45 2.48
N SER A 48 -13.35 -21.68 1.39
CA SER A 48 -12.59 -20.42 1.32
C SER A 48 -13.04 -19.39 2.38
N ILE A 49 -14.34 -19.26 2.66
CA ILE A 49 -14.87 -18.28 3.63
C ILE A 49 -14.53 -18.67 5.07
N GLU A 50 -14.76 -19.94 5.45
CA GLU A 50 -14.43 -20.45 6.79
C GLU A 50 -12.93 -20.33 7.07
N HIS A 51 -12.10 -20.70 6.08
CA HIS A 51 -10.64 -20.58 6.18
C HIS A 51 -10.21 -19.12 6.34
N THR A 52 -10.73 -18.22 5.50
CA THR A 52 -10.39 -16.79 5.56
C THR A 52 -10.84 -16.17 6.88
N LEU A 53 -12.01 -16.56 7.41
CA LEU A 53 -12.48 -16.11 8.72
C LEU A 53 -11.53 -16.56 9.84
N ALA A 54 -11.10 -17.82 9.84
CA ALA A 54 -10.13 -18.35 10.81
C ALA A 54 -8.78 -17.63 10.73
N LEU A 55 -8.31 -17.31 9.51
CA LEU A 55 -7.10 -16.51 9.31
C LEU A 55 -7.25 -15.09 9.87
N VAL A 56 -8.39 -14.43 9.63
CA VAL A 56 -8.68 -13.08 10.15
C VAL A 56 -8.70 -13.05 11.68
N ILE A 57 -9.33 -14.04 12.32
CA ILE A 57 -9.36 -14.13 13.78
C ILE A 57 -7.94 -14.34 14.34
N THR A 58 -7.18 -15.26 13.73
CA THR A 58 -5.79 -15.50 14.12
C THR A 58 -4.93 -14.25 13.96
N ALA A 59 -5.08 -13.53 12.84
CA ALA A 59 -4.37 -12.27 12.58
C ALA A 59 -4.74 -11.18 13.60
N LEU A 60 -6.00 -11.08 14.05
CA LEU A 60 -6.38 -10.14 15.11
C LEU A 60 -5.69 -10.45 16.44
N VAL A 61 -5.62 -11.74 16.81
CA VAL A 61 -4.91 -12.17 18.02
C VAL A 61 -3.41 -11.85 17.91
N LEU A 62 -2.78 -12.15 16.77
CA LEU A 62 -1.37 -11.82 16.53
C LEU A 62 -1.12 -10.31 16.59
N LEU A 63 -2.02 -9.49 16.04
CA LEU A 63 -1.93 -8.03 16.13
C LEU A 63 -1.98 -7.55 17.58
N ILE A 64 -2.87 -8.10 18.41
CA ILE A 64 -2.93 -7.76 19.84
C ILE A 64 -1.62 -8.14 20.55
N ILE A 65 -1.14 -9.37 20.36
CA ILE A 65 0.10 -9.85 20.98
C ILE A 65 1.28 -8.97 20.56
N SER A 66 1.40 -8.64 19.27
CA SER A 66 2.49 -7.79 18.76
C SER A 66 2.52 -6.36 19.32
N ASN A 67 1.37 -5.84 19.78
CA ASN A 67 1.29 -4.51 20.37
C ASN A 67 1.51 -4.51 21.90
N VAL A 68 1.23 -5.62 22.56
CA VAL A 68 1.37 -5.77 24.03
C VAL A 68 2.81 -6.13 24.41
N TYR A 69 3.47 -6.99 23.63
CA TYR A 69 4.83 -7.42 23.92
C TYR A 69 5.89 -6.50 23.29
N PRO A 70 7.12 -6.46 23.83
CA PRO A 70 8.20 -5.69 23.23
C PRO A 70 8.68 -6.31 21.91
N ILE A 71 9.14 -5.46 21.02
CA ILE A 71 9.81 -5.82 19.75
C ILE A 71 11.24 -6.25 20.06
N ILE A 72 11.91 -5.45 20.88
CA ILE A 72 13.31 -5.58 21.25
C ILE A 72 13.44 -5.39 22.76
N GLN A 73 14.26 -6.23 23.35
CA GLN A 73 14.75 -6.06 24.71
C GLN A 73 16.27 -5.86 24.64
N VAL A 74 16.75 -4.87 25.39
CA VAL A 74 18.18 -4.61 25.53
C VAL A 74 18.53 -4.70 27.01
N GLU A 75 19.62 -5.40 27.28
CA GLU A 75 20.18 -5.54 28.61
C GLU A 75 21.38 -4.60 28.74
N THR A 76 21.23 -3.54 29.53
CA THR A 76 22.31 -2.60 29.85
C THR A 76 22.36 -2.38 31.36
N GLU A 77 23.51 -2.64 31.97
CA GLU A 77 23.78 -2.37 33.40
C GLU A 77 22.71 -2.92 34.38
N GLY A 78 22.12 -4.08 34.09
CA GLY A 78 21.15 -4.75 34.95
C GLY A 78 19.72 -4.23 34.89
N HIS A 79 19.43 -3.24 34.02
CA HIS A 79 18.07 -2.81 33.70
C HIS A 79 17.66 -3.32 32.31
N GLU A 80 16.56 -4.08 32.25
CA GLU A 80 15.94 -4.48 30.99
C GLU A 80 15.09 -3.32 30.46
N ILE A 81 15.52 -2.72 29.36
CA ILE A 81 14.73 -1.72 28.64
C ILE A 81 14.03 -2.42 27.48
N ALA A 82 12.70 -2.34 27.48
CA ALA A 82 11.84 -3.02 26.52
C ALA A 82 11.06 -1.99 25.68
N ALA A 83 11.13 -2.11 24.36
CA ALA A 83 10.45 -1.19 23.45
C ALA A 83 9.31 -1.89 22.70
N THR A 84 8.08 -1.39 22.88
CA THR A 84 6.88 -1.84 22.15
C THR A 84 6.60 -0.94 20.94
N LEU A 85 5.82 -1.43 19.96
CA LEU A 85 5.39 -0.62 18.81
C LEU A 85 4.62 0.62 19.25
N PHE A 86 3.64 0.43 20.14
CA PHE A 86 2.86 1.53 20.70
C PHE A 86 3.72 2.49 21.53
N GLY A 87 4.73 1.98 22.23
CA GLY A 87 5.72 2.78 22.95
C GLY A 87 6.48 3.72 22.01
N CYS A 88 6.93 3.22 20.85
CA CYS A 88 7.61 4.03 19.85
C CYS A 88 6.69 5.14 19.29
N VAL A 89 5.43 4.85 19.04
CA VAL A 89 4.44 5.86 18.60
C VAL A 89 4.23 6.94 19.67
N LYS A 90 4.02 6.53 20.93
CA LYS A 90 3.86 7.46 22.06
C LYS A 90 5.10 8.32 22.25
N TYR A 91 6.27 7.74 22.04
CA TYR A 91 7.54 8.42 22.08
C TYR A 91 7.59 9.56 21.04
N LEU A 92 7.34 9.24 19.77
CA LEU A 92 7.35 10.24 18.69
C LEU A 92 6.32 11.36 18.93
N PHE A 93 5.13 11.00 19.42
CA PHE A 93 4.09 11.99 19.73
C PHE A 93 4.50 12.98 20.82
N SER A 94 5.24 12.51 21.84
CA SER A 94 5.66 13.35 22.97
C SER A 94 6.82 14.30 22.62
N ASN A 95 7.53 14.05 21.51
CA ASN A 95 8.66 14.85 21.05
C ASN A 95 8.29 15.74 19.86
N GLU A 96 7.07 16.29 19.86
CA GLU A 96 6.56 17.25 18.85
C GLU A 96 6.52 16.74 17.39
N MET A 97 6.71 15.44 17.17
CA MET A 97 6.66 14.82 15.84
C MET A 97 5.29 14.21 15.52
N GLU A 98 4.22 14.99 15.69
CA GLU A 98 2.85 14.48 15.58
C GLU A 98 2.55 13.85 14.21
N PHE A 99 3.09 14.43 13.13
CA PHE A 99 2.89 13.91 11.78
C PHE A 99 3.46 12.49 11.60
N LEU A 100 4.71 12.27 12.02
CA LEU A 100 5.37 10.97 11.91
C LEU A 100 4.74 9.94 12.85
N ALA A 101 4.42 10.36 14.08
CA ALA A 101 3.72 9.51 15.05
C ALA A 101 2.36 9.05 14.50
N GLY A 102 1.57 9.97 13.95
CA GLY A 102 0.28 9.68 13.31
C GLY A 102 0.42 8.77 12.09
N LEU A 103 1.43 9.00 11.24
CA LEU A 103 1.70 8.18 10.06
C LEU A 103 2.04 6.74 10.44
N ILE A 104 2.96 6.53 11.39
CA ILE A 104 3.37 5.21 11.87
C ILE A 104 2.20 4.52 12.57
N PHE A 105 1.50 5.22 13.46
CA PHE A 105 0.30 4.69 14.11
C PHE A 105 -0.73 4.20 13.09
N LEU A 106 -1.06 5.05 12.10
CA LEU A 106 -2.05 4.75 11.08
C LEU A 106 -1.63 3.54 10.22
N THR A 107 -0.37 3.43 9.83
CA THR A 107 0.10 2.40 8.90
C THR A 107 0.43 1.06 9.56
N THR A 108 0.80 1.06 10.85
CA THR A 108 1.26 -0.13 11.58
C THR A 108 0.23 -0.74 12.51
N ILE A 109 -0.62 0.09 13.13
CA ILE A 109 -1.64 -0.36 14.09
C ILE A 109 -3.03 -0.10 13.52
N GLY A 110 -3.29 1.13 13.10
CA GLY A 110 -4.62 1.56 12.62
C GLY A 110 -5.08 0.79 11.38
N ALA A 111 -4.28 0.76 10.33
CA ALA A 111 -4.64 0.16 9.05
C ALA A 111 -4.85 -1.36 9.17
N PRO A 112 -3.93 -2.15 9.77
CA PRO A 112 -4.18 -3.57 9.99
C PRO A 112 -5.39 -3.84 10.87
N LEU A 113 -5.60 -3.04 11.93
CA LEU A 113 -6.77 -3.19 12.80
C LEU A 113 -8.08 -2.95 12.04
N ILE A 114 -8.18 -1.85 11.29
CA ILE A 114 -9.39 -1.53 10.52
C ILE A 114 -9.60 -2.56 9.40
N GLN A 115 -8.53 -3.00 8.73
CA GLN A 115 -8.60 -4.04 7.70
C GLN A 115 -9.17 -5.35 8.27
N LEU A 116 -8.60 -5.86 9.37
CA LEU A 116 -8.99 -7.14 9.96
C LEU A 116 -10.37 -7.08 10.60
N THR A 117 -10.70 -6.01 11.32
CA THR A 117 -12.04 -5.83 11.90
C THR A 117 -13.11 -5.64 10.84
N GLY A 118 -12.82 -4.92 9.75
CA GLY A 118 -13.71 -4.77 8.61
C GLY A 118 -13.98 -6.10 7.90
N LEU A 119 -12.94 -6.91 7.69
CA LEU A 119 -13.11 -8.27 7.14
C LEU A 119 -13.89 -9.18 8.10
N LEU A 120 -13.61 -9.13 9.40
CA LEU A 120 -14.35 -9.89 10.41
C LEU A 120 -15.84 -9.53 10.38
N TYR A 121 -16.16 -8.23 10.30
CA TYR A 121 -17.54 -7.74 10.24
C TYR A 121 -18.30 -8.26 9.01
N ILE A 122 -17.64 -8.40 7.87
CA ILE A 122 -18.24 -8.93 6.64
C ILE A 122 -18.34 -10.46 6.68
N LEU A 123 -17.25 -11.15 7.03
CA LEU A 123 -17.14 -12.59 6.91
C LEU A 123 -17.94 -13.35 7.98
N LEU A 124 -18.04 -12.81 9.20
CA LEU A 124 -18.75 -13.48 10.30
C LEU A 124 -20.23 -13.76 9.99
N PRO A 125 -21.07 -12.79 9.59
CA PRO A 125 -22.47 -13.06 9.23
C PRO A 125 -22.60 -13.93 7.97
N VAL A 126 -21.71 -13.74 6.99
CA VAL A 126 -21.69 -14.55 5.74
C VAL A 126 -21.38 -16.01 6.04
N ASN A 127 -20.50 -16.30 7.00
CA ASN A 127 -20.17 -17.65 7.43
C ASN A 127 -21.36 -18.36 8.08
N PHE A 128 -22.16 -17.63 8.86
CA PHE A 128 -23.39 -18.16 9.48
C PHE A 128 -24.61 -18.14 8.55
N ASN A 129 -24.43 -17.92 7.24
CA ASN A 129 -25.50 -17.78 6.24
C ASN A 129 -26.58 -16.74 6.65
N ARG A 130 -26.20 -15.73 7.44
CA ARG A 130 -27.08 -14.61 7.78
C ARG A 130 -26.99 -13.55 6.69
N MET A 131 -28.06 -12.75 6.56
CA MET A 131 -28.04 -11.63 5.61
C MET A 131 -26.85 -10.72 5.93
N PRO A 132 -26.07 -10.31 4.91
CA PRO A 132 -24.95 -9.43 5.12
C PRO A 132 -25.43 -8.11 5.74
N PRO A 133 -24.65 -7.50 6.64
CA PRO A 133 -25.01 -6.25 7.27
C PRO A 133 -25.23 -5.15 6.22
N TYR A 134 -26.16 -4.23 6.51
CA TYR A 134 -26.52 -3.12 5.61
C TYR A 134 -25.32 -2.32 5.10
N TYR A 135 -24.26 -2.20 5.93
CA TYR A 135 -23.04 -1.46 5.62
C TYR A 135 -21.92 -2.29 4.97
N ALA A 136 -22.16 -3.56 4.60
CA ALA A 136 -21.12 -4.44 4.04
C ALA A 136 -20.44 -3.84 2.79
N PRO A 137 -21.14 -3.20 1.85
CA PRO A 137 -20.49 -2.55 0.70
C PRO A 137 -19.55 -1.40 1.05
N GLN A 138 -19.96 -0.54 1.98
CA GLN A 138 -19.19 0.61 2.43
C GLN A 138 -17.95 0.17 3.21
N ILE A 139 -18.09 -0.85 4.06
CA ILE A 139 -16.98 -1.41 4.83
C ILE A 139 -16.00 -2.13 3.90
N TYR A 140 -16.48 -2.85 2.90
CA TYR A 140 -15.60 -3.46 1.90
C TYR A 140 -14.79 -2.40 1.15
N HIS A 141 -15.41 -1.27 0.79
CA HIS A 141 -14.72 -0.13 0.19
C HIS A 141 -13.63 0.45 1.12
N LEU A 142 -13.96 0.63 2.41
CA LEU A 142 -13.01 1.08 3.41
C LEU A 142 -11.82 0.12 3.55
N VAL A 143 -12.08 -1.18 3.67
CA VAL A 143 -11.05 -2.23 3.74
C VAL A 143 -10.14 -2.17 2.51
N ARG A 144 -10.70 -2.03 1.30
CA ARG A 144 -9.92 -1.94 0.07
C ARG A 144 -8.99 -0.74 0.02
N ILE A 145 -9.45 0.43 0.48
CA ILE A 145 -8.60 1.62 0.58
C ILE A 145 -7.46 1.30 1.55
N ILE A 146 -7.79 0.84 2.75
CA ILE A 146 -6.84 0.65 3.86
C ILE A 146 -5.81 -0.45 3.59
N THR A 147 -6.15 -1.51 2.85
CA THR A 147 -5.20 -2.56 2.47
C THR A 147 -3.95 -2.00 1.80
N SER A 148 -4.07 -0.93 1.01
CA SER A 148 -2.90 -0.29 0.38
C SER A 148 -2.00 0.49 1.35
N TRP A 149 -2.50 0.82 2.54
CA TRP A 149 -1.80 1.55 3.61
C TRP A 149 -1.29 0.62 4.72
N SER A 150 -1.72 -0.64 4.73
CA SER A 150 -1.22 -1.67 5.65
C SER A 150 0.18 -2.11 5.21
N MET A 151 1.21 -1.48 5.77
CA MET A 151 2.61 -1.64 5.34
C MET A 151 3.45 -2.47 6.31
N LEU A 152 2.88 -3.55 6.85
CA LEU A 152 3.60 -4.41 7.81
C LEU A 152 4.87 -5.04 7.24
N GLU A 153 4.89 -5.34 5.93
CA GLU A 153 6.08 -5.81 5.21
C GLU A 153 7.24 -4.83 5.33
N VAL A 154 6.92 -3.55 5.15
CA VAL A 154 7.86 -2.43 5.18
C VAL A 154 8.34 -2.17 6.61
N LEU A 155 7.43 -2.21 7.60
CA LEU A 155 7.76 -2.12 9.02
C LEU A 155 8.75 -3.20 9.44
N MET A 156 8.52 -4.47 9.04
CA MET A 156 9.39 -5.58 9.41
C MET A 156 10.81 -5.42 8.86
N LEU A 157 10.96 -4.90 7.65
CA LEU A 157 12.27 -4.52 7.12
C LEU A 157 12.90 -3.39 7.93
N GLY A 158 12.11 -2.39 8.31
CA GLY A 158 12.56 -1.31 9.17
C GLY A 158 13.07 -1.77 10.54
N ILE A 159 12.32 -2.67 11.19
CA ILE A 159 12.71 -3.32 12.44
C ILE A 159 14.00 -4.12 12.25
N LEU A 160 14.10 -4.94 11.19
CA LEU A 160 15.26 -5.78 10.95
C LEU A 160 16.54 -4.95 10.76
N VAL A 161 16.48 -3.89 9.95
CA VAL A 161 17.61 -2.96 9.75
C VAL A 161 17.98 -2.27 11.06
N SER A 162 16.99 -1.84 11.85
CA SER A 162 17.21 -1.22 13.16
C SER A 162 17.89 -2.18 14.14
N VAL A 163 17.46 -3.45 14.20
CA VAL A 163 18.06 -4.49 15.04
C VAL A 163 19.52 -4.72 14.66
N VAL A 164 19.82 -4.87 13.37
CA VAL A 164 21.21 -5.05 12.89
C VAL A 164 22.09 -3.89 13.32
N LYS A 165 21.61 -2.65 13.13
CA LYS A 165 22.38 -1.46 13.51
C LYS A 165 22.58 -1.34 15.02
N LEU A 166 21.54 -1.59 15.82
CA LEU A 166 21.63 -1.58 17.28
C LEU A 166 22.53 -2.70 17.81
N SER A 167 22.56 -3.87 17.16
CA SER A 167 23.39 -5.00 17.57
C SER A 167 24.89 -4.76 17.43
N ALA A 168 25.28 -3.77 16.63
CA ALA A 168 26.67 -3.32 16.54
C ALA A 168 27.11 -2.51 17.77
N MET A 169 26.15 -1.97 18.53
CA MET A 169 26.40 -1.08 19.69
C MET A 169 26.03 -1.73 21.03
N ALA A 170 25.04 -2.63 21.05
CA ALA A 170 24.52 -3.25 22.27
C ALA A 170 24.04 -4.70 22.03
N THR A 171 23.88 -5.47 23.11
CA THR A 171 23.27 -6.81 23.06
C THR A 171 21.76 -6.71 22.88
N VAL A 172 21.32 -6.85 21.63
CA VAL A 172 19.91 -6.74 21.23
C VAL A 172 19.29 -8.13 21.17
N VAL A 173 18.26 -8.37 21.98
CA VAL A 173 17.50 -9.63 21.96
C VAL A 173 16.14 -9.39 21.29
N PRO A 174 15.86 -10.03 20.14
CA PRO A 174 14.52 -10.03 19.54
C PRO A 174 13.50 -10.67 20.47
N SER A 175 12.38 -9.98 20.72
CA SER A 175 11.33 -10.48 21.62
C SER A 175 10.08 -10.94 20.85
N ILE A 176 9.03 -11.31 21.57
CA ILE A 176 7.83 -12.00 21.06
C ILE A 176 7.11 -11.17 19.98
N ALA A 177 7.11 -9.83 20.08
CA ALA A 177 6.41 -9.01 19.10
C ALA A 177 7.02 -9.12 17.70
N LEU A 178 8.34 -9.26 17.57
CA LEU A 178 9.00 -9.38 16.27
C LEU A 178 8.53 -10.65 15.52
N TRP A 179 8.47 -11.78 16.22
CA TRP A 179 8.00 -13.04 15.64
C TRP A 179 6.50 -13.01 15.30
N THR A 180 5.70 -12.40 16.17
CA THR A 180 4.24 -12.30 15.92
C THR A 180 3.89 -11.30 14.82
N LEU A 181 4.68 -10.24 14.60
CA LEU A 181 4.58 -9.36 13.43
C LEU A 181 4.95 -10.08 12.13
N ALA A 182 6.01 -10.90 12.15
CA ALA A 182 6.38 -11.71 11.00
C ALA A 182 5.27 -12.70 10.62
N LEU A 183 4.69 -13.39 11.61
CA LEU A 183 3.53 -14.24 11.40
C LEU A 183 2.32 -13.43 10.90
N LEU A 184 2.02 -12.28 11.51
CA LEU A 184 0.91 -11.43 11.10
C LEU A 184 1.00 -11.03 9.62
N MET A 185 2.20 -10.70 9.13
CA MET A 185 2.44 -10.42 7.71
C MET A 185 2.04 -11.60 6.82
N ILE A 186 2.47 -12.82 7.18
CA ILE A 186 2.14 -14.04 6.44
C ILE A 186 0.62 -14.27 6.42
N PHE A 187 -0.05 -14.08 7.56
CA PHE A 187 -1.50 -14.24 7.66
C PHE A 187 -2.25 -13.19 6.84
N ILE A 188 -1.83 -11.92 6.84
CA ILE A 188 -2.44 -10.89 5.98
C ILE A 188 -2.23 -11.22 4.50
N ALA A 189 -1.03 -11.65 4.10
CA ALA A 189 -0.77 -12.08 2.73
C ALA A 189 -1.65 -13.27 2.32
N ALA A 190 -1.83 -14.25 3.22
CA ALA A 190 -2.73 -15.39 3.01
C ALA A 190 -4.19 -14.94 2.87
N ILE A 191 -4.69 -14.05 3.75
CA ILE A 191 -6.04 -13.48 3.67
C ILE A 191 -6.27 -12.80 2.31
N LEU A 192 -5.33 -11.97 1.86
CA LEU A 192 -5.45 -11.25 0.58
C LEU A 192 -5.36 -12.17 -0.63
N SER A 193 -4.66 -13.30 -0.53
CA SER A 193 -4.59 -14.32 -1.57
C SER A 193 -5.82 -15.23 -1.61
N ASP A 194 -6.42 -15.51 -0.45
CA ASP A 194 -7.54 -16.45 -0.32
C ASP A 194 -8.91 -15.80 -0.52
N LEU A 195 -9.01 -14.48 -0.32
CA LEU A 195 -10.26 -13.72 -0.44
C LEU A 195 -10.72 -13.62 -1.90
N ASP A 196 -11.54 -14.58 -2.34
CA ASP A 196 -12.24 -14.46 -3.63
C ASP A 196 -13.36 -13.44 -3.53
N THR A 197 -13.06 -12.26 -4.11
CA THR A 197 -14.00 -11.15 -4.20
C THR A 197 -15.26 -11.56 -4.95
N GLU A 198 -15.17 -12.35 -6.02
CA GLU A 198 -16.35 -12.73 -6.80
C GLU A 198 -17.31 -13.59 -6.00
N MET A 199 -16.78 -14.62 -5.32
CA MET A 199 -17.56 -15.49 -4.45
C MET A 199 -18.15 -14.77 -3.25
N LEU A 200 -17.35 -13.93 -2.57
CA LEU A 200 -17.80 -13.16 -1.42
C LEU A 200 -19.06 -12.37 -1.78
N TRP A 201 -19.00 -11.70 -2.92
CA TRP A 201 -20.08 -10.85 -3.36
C TRP A 201 -21.25 -11.61 -4.02
N GLU A 202 -21.04 -12.81 -4.55
CA GLU A 202 -22.15 -13.69 -4.95
C GLU A 202 -23.05 -14.01 -3.75
N LYS A 203 -22.46 -14.22 -2.56
CA LYS A 203 -23.21 -14.39 -1.32
C LYS A 203 -23.81 -13.08 -0.78
N ILE A 204 -23.09 -11.95 -0.88
CA ILE A 204 -23.58 -10.65 -0.38
C ILE A 204 -24.74 -10.13 -1.22
N SER A 205 -24.67 -10.26 -2.55
CA SER A 205 -25.64 -9.68 -3.48
C SER A 205 -26.05 -10.69 -4.59
N PRO A 206 -26.72 -11.80 -4.24
CA PRO A 206 -27.02 -12.90 -5.18
C PRO A 206 -27.97 -12.52 -6.32
N ARG A 207 -28.72 -11.40 -6.18
CA ARG A 207 -29.73 -10.97 -7.16
C ARG A 207 -29.15 -10.20 -8.35
N ILE A 208 -27.86 -9.84 -8.32
CA ILE A 208 -27.22 -9.04 -9.37
C ILE A 208 -26.45 -9.99 -10.28
N ARG A 209 -27.05 -10.31 -11.43
CA ARG A 209 -26.40 -11.11 -12.47
C ARG A 209 -25.50 -10.24 -13.33
N ALA A 210 -24.45 -10.85 -13.89
CA ALA A 210 -23.55 -10.22 -14.83
C ALA A 210 -24.32 -9.58 -16.00
N VAL A 211 -23.78 -8.48 -16.52
CA VAL A 211 -24.40 -7.70 -17.58
C VAL A 211 -24.69 -8.61 -18.78
N GLU A 212 -25.96 -8.75 -19.15
CA GLU A 212 -26.36 -9.51 -20.35
C GLU A 212 -25.92 -8.74 -21.60
N LEU A 213 -24.76 -9.12 -22.14
CA LEU A 213 -24.13 -8.51 -23.32
C LEU A 213 -25.05 -8.45 -24.54
N GLU A 214 -25.96 -9.43 -24.66
CA GLU A 214 -26.93 -9.51 -25.76
C GLU A 214 -27.97 -8.38 -25.75
N LYS A 215 -28.21 -7.74 -24.59
CA LYS A 215 -29.17 -6.64 -24.45
C LYS A 215 -28.54 -5.26 -24.52
N LEU A 216 -27.22 -5.17 -24.63
CA LEU A 216 -26.51 -3.90 -24.68
C LEU A 216 -26.65 -3.25 -26.06
N LYS A 217 -27.08 -2.00 -26.07
CA LYS A 217 -27.09 -1.18 -27.29
C LYS A 217 -25.64 -0.88 -27.71
N ARG A 218 -25.38 -0.86 -29.02
CA ARG A 218 -24.12 -0.35 -29.57
C ARG A 218 -23.89 1.08 -29.06
N GLY A 219 -22.67 1.36 -28.57
CA GLY A 219 -22.31 2.64 -27.96
C GLY A 219 -22.49 2.72 -26.44
N THR A 220 -22.94 1.64 -25.77
CA THR A 220 -22.97 1.61 -24.29
C THR A 220 -21.55 1.47 -23.75
N GLN A 221 -21.11 2.42 -22.92
CA GLN A 221 -19.80 2.35 -22.29
C GLN A 221 -19.83 1.37 -21.11
N LEU A 222 -18.85 0.46 -21.08
CA LEU A 222 -18.67 -0.51 -20.01
C LEU A 222 -17.42 -0.19 -19.22
N THR A 223 -17.49 -0.33 -17.90
CA THR A 223 -16.32 -0.21 -17.04
C THR A 223 -16.41 -1.13 -15.84
N ASN A 224 -15.27 -1.59 -15.34
CA ASN A 224 -15.24 -2.31 -14.08
C ASN A 224 -15.40 -1.32 -12.93
N CYS A 225 -16.23 -1.68 -11.95
CA CYS A 225 -16.28 -0.96 -10.69
C CYS A 225 -14.89 -1.02 -10.02
N HIS A 226 -14.31 0.13 -9.71
CA HIS A 226 -13.01 0.21 -9.02
C HIS A 226 -13.03 -0.45 -7.63
N ASN A 227 -14.21 -0.57 -7.01
CA ASN A 227 -14.37 -1.16 -5.69
C ASN A 227 -14.66 -2.67 -5.72
N CYS A 228 -15.59 -3.18 -6.51
CA CYS A 228 -15.95 -4.62 -6.46
C CYS A 228 -15.60 -5.39 -7.74
N HIS A 229 -14.90 -4.74 -8.69
CA HIS A 229 -14.53 -5.27 -10.01
C HIS A 229 -15.68 -5.74 -10.90
N PHE A 230 -16.92 -5.59 -10.46
CA PHE A 230 -18.11 -5.90 -11.25
C PHE A 230 -18.17 -5.03 -12.50
N LEU A 231 -18.41 -5.65 -13.65
CA LEU A 231 -18.59 -4.95 -14.91
C LEU A 231 -19.93 -4.21 -14.90
N CYS A 232 -19.88 -2.89 -15.01
CA CYS A 232 -21.04 -2.01 -15.00
C CYS A 232 -21.18 -1.27 -16.34
N THR A 233 -22.42 -0.95 -16.68
CA THR A 233 -22.74 0.04 -17.71
C THR A 233 -22.62 1.43 -17.12
N VAL A 234 -22.02 2.36 -17.88
CA VAL A 234 -21.89 3.76 -17.50
C VAL A 234 -22.65 4.59 -18.51
N SER A 235 -23.56 5.44 -18.02
CA SER A 235 -24.21 6.44 -18.84
C SER A 235 -23.47 7.78 -18.70
N PRO A 236 -23.08 8.44 -19.79
CA PRO A 236 -22.43 9.76 -19.73
C PRO A 236 -23.37 10.87 -19.24
N ALA A 237 -24.69 10.63 -19.22
CA ALA A 237 -25.69 11.63 -18.85
C ALA A 237 -26.01 11.70 -17.34
N HIS A 238 -25.72 10.66 -16.57
CA HIS A 238 -26.09 10.57 -15.15
C HIS A 238 -24.98 9.89 -14.34
N GLU A 239 -24.84 10.30 -13.08
CA GLU A 239 -24.02 9.54 -12.13
C GLU A 239 -24.52 8.10 -12.07
N SER A 240 -23.64 7.19 -12.45
CA SER A 240 -23.94 5.77 -12.45
C SER A 240 -23.42 5.19 -11.13
N CYS A 241 -24.22 4.35 -10.47
CA CYS A 241 -23.81 3.64 -9.25
C CYS A 241 -23.63 2.16 -9.56
N CYS A 242 -22.63 1.54 -8.94
CA CYS A 242 -22.46 0.11 -9.05
C CYS A 242 -23.65 -0.60 -8.37
N PRO A 243 -24.39 -1.49 -9.06
CA PRO A 243 -25.51 -2.18 -8.44
C PRO A 243 -25.07 -3.07 -7.27
N ARG A 244 -23.82 -3.59 -7.33
CA ARG A 244 -23.26 -4.54 -6.35
C ARG A 244 -22.84 -3.87 -5.06
N CYS A 245 -22.02 -2.82 -5.16
CA CYS A 245 -21.41 -2.17 -3.99
C CYS A 245 -21.93 -0.76 -3.71
N ASN A 246 -22.85 -0.25 -4.53
CA ASN A 246 -23.44 1.09 -4.44
C ASN A 246 -22.44 2.26 -4.47
N VAL A 247 -21.19 2.03 -4.86
CA VAL A 247 -20.18 3.08 -5.08
C VAL A 247 -20.42 3.73 -6.43
N THR A 248 -20.21 5.05 -6.51
CA THR A 248 -20.26 5.80 -7.78
C THR A 248 -19.21 5.26 -8.75
N ILE A 249 -19.64 5.02 -9.98
CA ILE A 249 -18.79 4.51 -11.05
C ILE A 249 -18.60 5.58 -12.11
N HIS A 250 -17.37 5.70 -12.57
CA HIS A 250 -16.98 6.62 -13.62
C HIS A 250 -16.18 5.84 -14.67
N PHE A 251 -16.32 6.18 -15.95
CA PHE A 251 -15.57 5.51 -17.02
C PHE A 251 -14.06 5.78 -16.92
N ARG A 252 -13.68 6.97 -16.42
CA ARG A 252 -12.32 7.40 -16.08
C ARG A 252 -12.32 8.00 -14.67
N LYS A 253 -11.19 7.97 -13.98
CA LYS A 253 -11.07 8.64 -12.68
C LYS A 253 -11.29 10.16 -12.87
N PRO A 254 -12.18 10.79 -12.08
CA PRO A 254 -12.48 12.21 -12.22
C PRO A 254 -11.24 13.06 -11.90
N ASP A 255 -10.97 14.05 -12.75
CA ASP A 255 -9.84 14.97 -12.66
C ASP A 255 -8.47 14.32 -12.40
N SER A 256 -8.28 13.11 -12.95
CA SER A 256 -7.08 12.29 -12.71
C SER A 256 -5.77 13.06 -12.97
N LEU A 257 -5.68 13.76 -14.11
CA LEU A 257 -4.51 14.54 -14.48
C LEU A 257 -4.28 15.70 -13.52
N ASN A 258 -5.29 16.54 -13.28
CA ASN A 258 -5.15 17.72 -12.41
C ASN A 258 -4.76 17.32 -10.98
N ARG A 259 -5.40 16.28 -10.42
CA ARG A 259 -5.09 15.78 -9.07
C ARG A 259 -3.67 15.20 -9.00
N CYS A 260 -3.29 14.38 -9.99
CA CYS A 260 -1.96 13.79 -10.03
C CYS A 260 -0.88 14.86 -10.20
N THR A 261 -1.09 15.86 -11.08
CA THR A 261 -0.18 17.00 -11.26
C THR A 261 -0.04 17.83 -10.00
N ALA A 262 -1.14 18.18 -9.31
CA ALA A 262 -1.09 18.96 -8.07
C ALA A 262 -0.30 18.23 -6.96
N LEU A 263 -0.57 16.93 -6.78
CA LEU A 263 0.14 16.10 -5.80
C LEU A 263 1.63 15.94 -6.15
N LEU A 264 1.94 15.79 -7.44
CA LEU A 264 3.31 15.65 -7.92
C LEU A 264 4.11 16.95 -7.73
N ILE A 265 3.54 18.11 -8.05
CA ILE A 265 4.18 19.42 -7.82
C ILE A 265 4.44 19.61 -6.33
N ALA A 266 3.45 19.34 -5.47
CA ALA A 266 3.61 19.44 -4.03
C ALA A 266 4.73 18.51 -3.52
N ALA A 267 4.79 17.27 -4.01
CA ALA A 267 5.86 16.33 -3.67
C ALA A 267 7.23 16.81 -4.16
N SER A 268 7.34 17.34 -5.38
CA SER A 268 8.59 17.89 -5.92
C SER A 268 9.11 19.08 -5.12
N VAL A 269 8.21 19.98 -4.68
CA VAL A 269 8.58 21.12 -3.83
C VAL A 269 9.09 20.65 -2.47
N LEU A 270 8.40 19.69 -1.83
CA LEU A 270 8.81 19.15 -0.52
C LEU A 270 10.03 18.23 -0.59
N TYR A 271 10.37 17.69 -1.76
CA TYR A 271 11.58 16.91 -1.95
C TYR A 271 12.85 17.73 -1.74
N ILE A 272 12.81 19.04 -2.01
CA ILE A 272 13.95 19.93 -1.78
C ILE A 272 14.29 20.03 -0.27
N PRO A 273 13.39 20.50 0.62
CA PRO A 273 13.69 20.54 2.05
C PRO A 273 13.91 19.15 2.65
N ALA A 274 13.28 18.10 2.12
CA ALA A 274 13.51 16.72 2.59
C ALA A 274 14.98 16.27 2.46
N ASN A 275 15.71 16.74 1.44
CA ASN A 275 17.12 16.39 1.23
C ASN A 275 18.11 17.43 1.78
N LEU A 276 17.66 18.67 2.01
CA LEU A 276 18.50 19.77 2.47
C LEU A 276 18.45 19.99 3.99
N LEU A 277 17.33 19.65 4.64
CA LEU A 277 17.17 19.84 6.08
C LEU A 277 17.66 18.62 6.86
N PRO A 278 18.08 18.80 8.12
CA PRO A 278 18.46 17.69 8.99
C PRO A 278 17.30 16.70 9.16
N VAL A 279 17.60 15.42 8.99
CA VAL A 279 16.69 14.31 9.29
C VAL A 279 16.90 13.83 10.71
N MET A 280 18.13 13.92 11.21
CA MET A 280 18.50 13.58 12.57
C MET A 280 19.25 14.76 13.20
N VAL A 281 18.89 15.12 14.42
CA VAL A 281 19.56 16.16 15.20
C VAL A 281 20.02 15.54 16.51
N VAL A 282 21.34 15.58 16.73
CA VAL A 282 21.97 15.09 17.95
C VAL A 282 22.48 16.27 18.75
N THR A 283 22.02 16.37 20.00
CA THR A 283 22.52 17.37 20.95
C THR A 283 23.52 16.70 21.90
N SER A 284 24.80 17.05 21.77
CA SER A 284 25.87 16.57 22.66
C SER A 284 26.63 17.75 23.25
N PHE A 285 26.77 17.79 24.59
CA PHE A 285 27.47 18.85 25.32
C PHE A 285 27.08 20.29 24.93
N GLY A 286 25.79 20.54 24.68
CA GLY A 286 25.26 21.87 24.33
C GLY A 286 25.54 22.32 22.90
N LYS A 287 26.15 21.49 22.05
CA LYS A 287 26.22 21.69 20.59
C LYS A 287 25.18 20.82 19.91
N THR A 288 24.38 21.45 19.06
CA THR A 288 23.35 20.80 18.25
C THR A 288 23.92 20.59 16.85
N GLU A 289 24.16 19.33 16.48
CA GLU A 289 24.58 18.97 15.12
C GLU A 289 23.45 18.21 14.43
N GLY A 290 23.13 18.62 13.21
CA GLY A 290 22.06 18.03 12.42
C GLY A 290 22.62 17.36 11.17
N ASP A 291 22.33 16.08 11.00
CA ASP A 291 22.71 15.32 9.82
C ASP A 291 21.56 15.30 8.80
N THR A 292 21.89 15.71 7.58
CA THR A 292 21.06 15.46 6.40
C THR A 292 21.19 14.00 5.98
N ILE A 293 20.27 13.53 5.12
CA ILE A 293 20.32 12.17 4.55
C ILE A 293 21.68 11.89 3.90
N ILE A 294 22.19 12.83 3.11
CA ILE A 294 23.46 12.66 2.41
C ILE A 294 24.65 12.63 3.38
N ASN A 295 24.63 13.46 4.43
CA ASN A 295 25.67 13.43 5.46
C ASN A 295 25.65 12.10 6.22
N GLY A 296 24.46 11.59 6.55
CA GLY A 296 24.30 10.28 7.19
C GLY A 296 24.83 9.13 6.32
N VAL A 297 24.54 9.14 5.01
CA VAL A 297 25.09 8.19 4.04
C VAL A 297 26.62 8.27 3.97
N MET A 298 27.18 9.48 3.90
CA MET A 298 28.62 9.70 3.83
C MET A 298 29.34 9.25 5.10
N TYR A 299 28.77 9.56 6.27
CA TYR A 299 29.28 9.12 7.56
C TYR A 299 29.41 7.59 7.59
N LEU A 300 28.32 6.87 7.30
CA LEU A 300 28.30 5.40 7.29
C LEU A 300 29.26 4.79 6.28
N ALA A 301 29.39 5.39 5.10
CA ALA A 301 30.35 4.94 4.09
C ALA A 301 31.80 5.07 4.58
N THR A 302 32.12 6.15 5.32
CA THR A 302 33.46 6.34 5.90
C THR A 302 33.71 5.53 7.17
N SER A 303 32.68 5.21 7.94
CA SER A 303 32.76 4.40 9.16
C SER A 303 32.93 2.89 8.89
N GLY A 304 32.88 2.45 7.64
CA GLY A 304 33.06 1.05 7.23
C GLY A 304 31.76 0.28 6.97
N ASP A 305 30.60 0.88 7.23
CA ASP A 305 29.27 0.27 7.03
C ASP A 305 28.71 0.57 5.63
N LEU A 306 29.49 0.26 4.60
CA LEU A 306 29.11 0.47 3.19
C LEU A 306 27.74 -0.13 2.82
N PRO A 307 27.36 -1.35 3.25
CA PRO A 307 26.05 -1.91 2.92
C PRO A 307 24.89 -1.05 3.40
N LEU A 308 24.99 -0.47 4.60
CA LEU A 308 23.96 0.37 5.18
C LEU A 308 23.86 1.72 4.45
N ALA A 309 25.01 2.32 4.13
CA ALA A 309 25.07 3.55 3.35
C ALA A 309 24.38 3.41 1.98
N ILE A 310 24.58 2.27 1.29
CA ILE A 310 23.91 1.97 0.01
C ILE A 310 22.39 1.85 0.20
N ILE A 311 21.94 1.14 1.23
CA ILE A 311 20.51 0.95 1.51
C ILE A 311 19.83 2.29 1.75
N LEU A 312 20.39 3.14 2.60
CA LEU A 312 19.84 4.47 2.89
C LEU A 312 19.84 5.36 1.64
N PHE A 313 20.96 5.42 0.90
CA PHE A 313 21.00 6.20 -0.34
C PHE A 313 19.91 5.77 -1.36
N ILE A 314 19.75 4.46 -1.55
CA ILE A 314 18.76 3.93 -2.48
C ILE A 314 17.34 4.25 -2.00
N ALA A 315 17.04 4.01 -0.72
CA ALA A 315 15.70 4.16 -0.17
C ALA A 315 15.27 5.63 -0.06
N SER A 316 16.17 6.51 0.37
CA SER A 316 15.85 7.92 0.67
C SER A 316 15.99 8.85 -0.53
N ILE A 317 16.94 8.60 -1.43
CA ILE A 317 17.24 9.53 -2.53
C ILE A 317 16.80 8.94 -3.86
N PHE A 318 17.31 7.75 -4.20
CA PHE A 318 17.14 7.17 -5.53
C PHE A 318 15.69 6.76 -5.81
N VAL A 319 15.05 6.04 -4.88
CA VAL A 319 13.68 5.54 -5.03
C VAL A 319 12.65 6.67 -5.21
N PRO A 320 12.62 7.71 -4.35
CA PRO A 320 11.72 8.86 -4.54
C PRO A 320 12.01 9.62 -5.84
N THR A 321 13.29 9.82 -6.20
CA THR A 321 13.68 10.49 -7.45
C THR A 321 13.12 9.75 -8.67
N ILE A 322 13.31 8.44 -8.74
CA ILE A 322 12.77 7.60 -9.82
C ILE A 322 11.24 7.74 -9.89
N LYS A 323 10.55 7.70 -8.75
CA LYS A 323 9.09 7.80 -8.70
C LYS A 323 8.60 9.15 -9.23
N LEU A 324 9.26 10.24 -8.83
CA LEU A 324 8.97 11.60 -9.35
C LEU A 324 9.20 11.69 -10.86
N ILE A 325 10.32 11.14 -11.37
CA ILE A 325 10.64 11.14 -12.80
C ILE A 325 9.61 10.33 -13.59
N ILE A 326 9.28 9.11 -13.16
CA ILE A 326 8.32 8.26 -13.88
C ILE A 326 6.94 8.92 -13.91
N LEU A 327 6.43 9.41 -12.77
CA LEU A 327 5.12 10.07 -12.72
C LEU A 327 5.09 11.34 -13.59
N SER A 328 6.17 12.12 -13.59
CA SER A 328 6.31 13.29 -14.48
C SER A 328 6.24 12.88 -15.95
N LEU A 329 7.01 11.85 -16.34
CA LEU A 329 7.00 11.30 -17.70
C LEU A 329 5.59 10.85 -18.10
N LEU A 330 4.90 10.10 -17.24
CA LEU A 330 3.55 9.61 -17.51
C LEU A 330 2.56 10.75 -17.69
N LEU A 331 2.61 11.78 -16.84
CA LEU A 331 1.75 12.97 -16.95
C LEU A 331 2.03 13.76 -18.23
N ILE A 332 3.29 14.07 -18.52
CA ILE A 332 3.69 14.83 -19.71
C ILE A 332 3.25 14.07 -20.98
N THR A 333 3.54 12.77 -21.05
CA THR A 333 3.19 11.96 -22.23
C THR A 333 1.68 11.81 -22.42
N VAL A 334 0.88 11.70 -21.36
CA VAL A 334 -0.59 11.70 -21.47
C VAL A 334 -1.10 13.09 -21.86
N HIS A 335 -0.56 14.16 -21.28
CA HIS A 335 -0.97 15.54 -21.56
C HIS A 335 -0.74 15.92 -23.03
N PHE A 336 0.44 15.58 -23.57
CA PHE A 336 0.78 15.77 -24.99
C PHE A 336 0.18 14.70 -25.91
N LYS A 337 -0.69 13.83 -25.38
CA LYS A 337 -1.35 12.76 -26.13
C LYS A 337 -0.39 11.88 -26.93
N SER A 338 0.80 11.63 -26.38
CA SER A 338 1.83 10.85 -27.03
C SER A 338 1.44 9.38 -27.16
N GLU A 339 1.67 8.82 -28.35
CA GLU A 339 1.54 7.40 -28.67
C GLU A 339 2.85 6.62 -28.44
N TRP A 340 3.87 7.30 -27.91
CA TRP A 340 5.16 6.67 -27.66
C TRP A 340 5.04 5.55 -26.63
N ARG A 341 5.36 4.33 -27.07
CA ARG A 341 5.59 3.12 -26.27
C ARG A 341 4.61 2.93 -25.08
N PRO A 342 3.30 2.78 -25.33
CA PRO A 342 2.29 2.68 -24.27
C PRO A 342 2.46 1.44 -23.38
N ARG A 343 3.01 0.34 -23.91
CA ARG A 343 3.37 -0.85 -23.12
C ARG A 343 4.42 -0.55 -22.07
N GLU A 344 5.52 0.09 -22.46
CA GLU A 344 6.60 0.46 -21.53
C GLU A 344 6.11 1.47 -20.48
N ARG A 345 5.28 2.44 -20.87
CA ARG A 345 4.65 3.39 -19.93
C ARG A 345 3.73 2.70 -18.92
N THR A 346 2.97 1.69 -19.35
CA THR A 346 2.14 0.89 -18.43
C THR A 346 3.01 0.09 -17.46
N TYR A 347 4.13 -0.47 -17.94
CA TYR A 347 5.10 -1.14 -17.07
C TYR A 347 5.74 -0.17 -16.05
N LEU A 348 6.14 1.03 -16.49
CA LEU A 348 6.64 2.09 -15.61
C LEU A 348 5.62 2.49 -14.55
N TYR A 349 4.33 2.61 -14.92
CA TYR A 349 3.26 2.83 -13.96
C TYR A 349 3.18 1.70 -12.92
N ARG A 350 3.18 0.44 -13.34
CA ARG A 350 3.20 -0.71 -12.41
C ARG A 350 4.42 -0.70 -11.50
N LEU A 351 5.57 -0.30 -12.02
CA LEU A 351 6.79 -0.15 -11.23
C LEU A 351 6.61 0.92 -10.15
N THR A 352 5.98 2.06 -10.45
CA THR A 352 5.69 3.09 -9.44
C THR A 352 4.69 2.62 -8.39
N GLU A 353 3.69 1.82 -8.77
CA GLU A 353 2.73 1.25 -7.82
C GLU A 353 3.38 0.19 -6.92
N PHE A 354 4.28 -0.63 -7.49
CA PHE A 354 5.07 -1.61 -6.74
C PHE A 354 6.01 -0.91 -5.75
N ILE A 355 6.87 -0.01 -6.22
CA ILE A 355 7.80 0.77 -5.38
C ILE A 355 7.05 1.62 -4.34
N GLY A 356 5.81 2.03 -4.63
CA GLY A 356 5.04 2.97 -3.83
C GLY A 356 4.97 2.61 -2.35
N ARG A 357 4.67 1.36 -2.01
CA ARG A 357 4.61 0.88 -0.61
C ARG A 357 6.01 0.79 0.03
N TRP A 358 7.01 0.36 -0.74
CA TRP A 358 8.39 0.17 -0.27
C TRP A 358 9.12 1.49 -0.01
N SER A 359 8.68 2.58 -0.62
CA SER A 359 9.25 3.91 -0.37
C SER A 359 9.08 4.39 1.08
N MET A 360 8.26 3.75 1.91
CA MET A 360 8.15 4.05 3.34
C MET A 360 9.20 3.35 4.22
N VAL A 361 10.00 2.40 3.68
CA VAL A 361 10.99 1.65 4.49
C VAL A 361 11.88 2.60 5.28
N ASP A 362 12.38 3.63 4.63
CA ASP A 362 13.33 4.58 5.20
C ASP A 362 12.74 5.35 6.40
N ILE A 363 11.51 5.85 6.28
CA ILE A 363 10.81 6.54 7.38
C ILE A 363 10.66 5.60 8.58
N PHE A 364 10.31 4.33 8.35
CA PHE A 364 10.19 3.36 9.42
C PHE A 364 11.53 3.06 10.08
N VAL A 365 12.61 2.90 9.30
CA VAL A 365 13.95 2.69 9.85
C VAL A 365 14.34 3.87 10.74
N ASP A 366 14.26 5.10 10.23
CA ASP A 366 14.74 6.29 10.94
C ASP A 366 13.96 6.56 12.22
N THR A 367 12.62 6.54 12.14
CA THR A 367 11.76 6.84 13.27
C THR A 367 11.76 5.76 14.33
N LEU A 368 11.78 4.47 13.93
CA LEU A 368 11.85 3.36 14.87
C LEU A 368 13.21 3.34 15.54
N MET A 369 14.30 3.48 14.79
CA MET A 369 15.64 3.53 15.35
C MET A 369 15.81 4.70 16.32
N ALA A 370 15.35 5.90 15.96
CA ALA A 370 15.36 7.05 16.87
C ALA A 370 14.59 6.76 18.16
N ALA A 371 13.37 6.23 18.05
CA ALA A 371 12.57 5.86 19.21
C ALA A 371 13.25 4.78 20.07
N LEU A 372 13.85 3.76 19.46
CA LEU A 372 14.54 2.67 20.14
C LEU A 372 15.80 3.14 20.88
N ILE A 373 16.66 3.93 20.24
CA ILE A 373 17.90 4.46 20.85
C ILE A 373 17.56 5.33 22.06
N GLN A 374 16.51 6.13 21.95
CA GLN A 374 16.18 7.11 22.98
C GLN A 374 15.44 6.49 24.16
N ILE A 375 14.59 5.48 23.92
CA ILE A 375 14.02 4.64 24.99
C ILE A 375 15.12 3.99 25.82
N GLN A 376 16.26 3.64 25.21
CA GLN A 376 17.42 3.06 25.89
C GLN A 376 18.26 4.07 26.69
N GLY A 377 17.94 5.36 26.62
CA GLY A 377 18.69 6.40 27.36
C GLY A 377 20.14 6.59 26.91
N LEU A 378 20.52 6.01 25.75
CA LEU A 378 21.89 6.06 25.23
C LEU A 378 22.24 7.45 24.67
N MET A 379 21.30 8.08 23.97
CA MET A 379 21.50 9.37 23.29
C MET A 379 20.16 10.08 23.04
N VAL A 380 20.13 11.41 23.15
CA VAL A 380 18.99 12.23 22.72
C VAL A 380 19.11 12.44 21.21
N ILE A 381 18.26 11.76 20.45
CA ILE A 381 18.20 11.86 19.00
C ILE A 381 16.84 12.45 18.64
N GLU A 382 16.82 13.74 18.33
CA GLU A 382 15.62 14.39 17.83
C GLU A 382 15.52 14.17 16.33
N VAL A 383 14.33 13.82 15.84
CA VAL A 383 14.12 13.74 14.40
C VAL A 383 13.90 15.16 13.88
N GLY A 384 14.68 15.52 12.86
CA GLY A 384 14.62 16.86 12.27
C GLY A 384 13.46 17.04 11.29
N VAL A 385 13.20 18.31 10.94
CA VAL A 385 12.14 18.71 10.00
C VAL A 385 12.29 18.06 8.62
N GLY A 386 13.51 17.67 8.24
CA GLY A 386 13.78 16.92 7.01
C GLY A 386 13.00 15.61 6.93
N ALA A 387 12.84 14.89 8.06
CA ALA A 387 12.10 13.62 8.09
C ALA A 387 10.60 13.82 7.88
N VAL A 388 10.03 14.91 8.41
CA VAL A 388 8.62 15.27 8.21
C VAL A 388 8.38 15.62 6.73
N ALA A 389 9.25 16.43 6.14
CA ALA A 389 9.19 16.76 4.72
C ALA A 389 9.33 15.49 3.85
N PHE A 390 10.27 14.61 4.18
CA PHE A 390 10.46 13.32 3.50
C PHE A 390 9.21 12.43 3.60
N GLY A 391 8.63 12.31 4.80
CA GLY A 391 7.38 11.61 5.04
C GLY A 391 6.24 12.12 4.16
N ALA A 392 6.10 13.44 4.06
CA ALA A 392 5.11 14.06 3.20
C ALA A 392 5.34 13.75 1.71
N VAL A 393 6.59 13.74 1.22
CA VAL A 393 6.91 13.36 -0.17
C VAL A 393 6.47 11.92 -0.46
N VAL A 394 6.76 10.97 0.44
CA VAL A 394 6.38 9.57 0.25
C VAL A 394 4.86 9.42 0.16
N VAL A 395 4.12 10.05 1.07
CA VAL A 395 2.65 10.05 1.07
C VAL A 395 2.09 10.70 -0.19
N LEU A 396 2.56 11.90 -0.56
CA LEU A 396 2.07 12.62 -1.73
C LEU A 396 2.36 11.87 -3.04
N THR A 397 3.53 11.27 -3.19
CA THR A 397 3.84 10.48 -4.39
C THR A 397 3.03 9.19 -4.46
N MET A 398 2.67 8.58 -3.32
CA MET A 398 1.75 7.44 -3.28
C MET A 398 0.34 7.86 -3.70
N LEU A 399 -0.17 8.97 -3.16
CA LEU A 399 -1.45 9.55 -3.56
C LEU A 399 -1.47 9.96 -5.04
N ALA A 400 -0.36 10.51 -5.55
CA ALA A 400 -0.23 10.90 -6.95
C ALA A 400 -0.36 9.68 -7.89
N ALA A 401 0.32 8.58 -7.57
CA ALA A 401 0.19 7.33 -8.31
C ALA A 401 -1.24 6.78 -8.26
N MET A 402 -1.89 6.82 -7.09
CA MET A 402 -3.31 6.41 -6.95
C MET A 402 -4.28 7.31 -7.72
N ALA A 403 -3.99 8.60 -7.85
CA ALA A 403 -4.81 9.55 -8.59
C ALA A 403 -4.70 9.36 -10.10
N PHE A 404 -3.54 8.92 -10.60
CA PHE A 404 -3.30 8.65 -12.01
C PHE A 404 -4.19 7.48 -12.52
N ASP A 405 -4.81 7.65 -13.70
CA ASP A 405 -5.57 6.61 -14.37
C ASP A 405 -4.72 6.03 -15.53
N PRO A 406 -4.16 4.81 -15.38
CA PRO A 406 -3.27 4.23 -16.39
C PRO A 406 -3.95 4.03 -17.75
N ARG A 407 -5.29 3.98 -17.79
CA ARG A 407 -6.05 3.82 -19.03
C ARG A 407 -5.85 4.99 -19.98
N LEU A 408 -5.58 6.19 -19.45
CA LEU A 408 -5.29 7.39 -20.24
C LEU A 408 -4.03 7.27 -21.12
N ILE A 409 -3.12 6.34 -20.81
CA ILE A 409 -1.95 6.02 -21.64
C ILE A 409 -2.39 5.49 -23.02
N TRP A 410 -3.55 4.83 -23.07
CA TRP A 410 -4.02 4.07 -24.23
C TRP A 410 -5.11 4.78 -25.04
N ASP A 411 -5.74 5.83 -24.51
CA ASP A 411 -6.88 6.53 -25.13
C ASP A 411 -6.63 7.01 -26.57
N ASN A 412 -5.41 7.43 -26.90
CA ASN A 412 -5.10 7.91 -28.26
C ASN A 412 -5.00 6.78 -29.27
N MET A 413 -4.57 5.59 -28.86
CA MET A 413 -4.52 4.41 -29.72
C MET A 413 -5.92 3.91 -30.09
N GLU A 414 -6.91 4.15 -29.23
CA GLU A 414 -8.29 3.72 -29.48
C GLU A 414 -8.99 4.60 -30.52
N LYS A 415 -8.66 5.90 -30.59
CA LYS A 415 -9.22 6.84 -31.58
C LYS A 415 -8.75 6.61 -33.01
N ILE A 416 -7.66 5.86 -33.23
CA ILE A 416 -7.12 5.55 -34.56
C ILE A 416 -7.75 4.26 -35.12
N ASN A 417 -8.34 3.43 -34.26
CA ASN A 417 -8.91 2.13 -34.64
C ASN A 417 -10.45 2.13 -34.70
N GLU A 418 -11.09 3.27 -34.41
CA GLU A 418 -12.49 3.59 -34.78
C GLU A 418 -12.52 4.30 -36.14
#